data_AF-A0A894T7J4-F1
#
_entry.id   AF-A0A894T7J4-F1
#
_cell.length_a   1.000
_cell.length_b   1.000
_cell.length_c   1.000
_cell.angle_alpha   90.00
_cell.angle_beta   90.00
_cell.angle_gamma   90.00
#
_symmetry.space_group_name_H-M   'P 1'
#
loop_
_entity.id
_entity.type
_entity.pdbx_description
1 polymer ?
#
loop_
_entity_poly.entity_id
_entity_poly.type
_entity_poly.pdbx_seq_one_letter_code
_entity_poly.pdbx_strand_id
1 'polypeptide(L)'
;MSFVVARMQKMKSGNLVGVGNHNQRNTDNHSNKDIDVERSYLNYDLVNRTENYKRDIEQFINDNKSSSRAVRKDAVLINEWIITSDNPFFKA
;
A
#
# COMPACT_ATOMS: atom_id res chain seq x y z
N MET A 1 -6.80 -19.55 -19.84
CA MET A 1 -5.87 -19.95 -18.77
C MET A 1 -5.49 -18.68 -18.04
N SER A 2 -5.79 -18.62 -16.74
CA SER A 2 -5.49 -17.46 -15.90
C SER A 2 -4.03 -17.53 -15.42
N PHE A 3 -3.42 -16.37 -15.18
CA PHE A 3 -2.05 -16.26 -14.70
C PHE A 3 -1.98 -15.44 -13.42
N VAL A 4 -1.04 -15.80 -12.55
CA VAL A 4 -0.70 -14.95 -11.41
C VAL A 4 -0.08 -13.65 -11.89
N VAL A 5 -0.58 -12.53 -11.37
CA VAL A 5 0.02 -11.21 -11.49
C VAL A 5 0.62 -10.85 -10.14
N ALA A 6 1.95 -10.86 -10.07
CA ALA A 6 2.71 -10.41 -8.91
C ALA A 6 3.76 -9.39 -9.38
N ARG A 7 3.53 -8.11 -9.07
CA ARG A 7 4.41 -7.01 -9.49
C ARG A 7 4.68 -6.08 -8.33
N MET A 8 5.94 -5.69 -8.16
CA MET A 8 6.34 -4.71 -7.17
C MET A 8 6.46 -3.28 -7.71
N GLN A 9 6.35 -2.31 -6.80
CA GLN A 9 6.73 -0.93 -6.98
C GLN A 9 7.53 -0.44 -5.75
N LYS A 10 8.66 0.23 -6.01
CA LYS A 10 9.50 0.83 -4.97
C LYS A 10 8.82 2.08 -4.42
N MET A 11 8.62 2.15 -3.11
CA MET A 11 8.02 3.31 -2.45
C MET A 11 9.04 4.03 -1.56
N LYS A 12 9.21 5.34 -1.80
CA LYS A 12 9.99 6.24 -0.94
C LYS A 12 9.06 6.97 0.03
N SER A 13 9.61 7.68 1.00
CA SER A 13 8.84 8.47 2.00
C SER A 13 7.75 9.34 1.37
N GLY A 14 8.04 10.04 0.26
CA GLY A 14 7.08 10.89 -0.43
C GLY A 14 5.87 10.16 -1.05
N ASN A 15 5.97 8.84 -1.27
CA ASN A 15 4.88 8.04 -1.84
C ASN A 15 3.91 7.53 -0.77
N LEU A 16 4.37 7.32 0.46
CA LEU A 16 3.64 6.55 1.48
C LEU A 16 2.33 7.20 1.93
N VAL A 17 2.27 8.54 1.94
CA VAL A 17 1.02 9.24 2.30
C VAL A 17 -0.05 9.01 1.24
N GLY A 18 0.30 9.16 -0.04
CA GLY A 18 -0.64 8.96 -1.14
C GLY A 18 -1.12 7.52 -1.24
N VAL A 19 -0.20 6.56 -1.10
CA VAL A 19 -0.52 5.12 -1.10
C VAL A 19 -1.40 4.73 0.08
N GLY A 20 -1.08 5.20 1.29
CA GLY A 20 -1.90 4.94 2.49
C GLY A 20 -3.32 5.47 2.33
N ASN A 21 -3.45 6.75 1.93
CA ASN A 21 -4.77 7.35 1.70
C ASN A 21 -5.58 6.61 0.64
N HIS A 22 -4.94 6.17 -0.44
CA HIS A 22 -5.62 5.43 -1.50
C HIS A 22 -6.05 4.04 -1.01
N ASN A 23 -5.16 3.27 -0.38
CA ASN A 23 -5.42 1.89 0.05
C ASN A 23 -6.46 1.83 1.17
N GLN A 24 -6.42 2.78 2.10
CA GLN A 24 -7.36 2.87 3.23
C GLN A 24 -8.65 3.62 2.90
N ARG A 25 -8.80 4.16 1.67
CA ARG A 25 -9.96 4.95 1.22
C ARG A 25 -10.26 6.14 2.13
N ASN A 26 -9.23 6.87 2.57
CA ASN A 26 -9.35 8.01 3.49
C ASN A 26 -9.97 9.28 2.86
N THR A 27 -10.41 9.23 1.59
CA THR A 27 -10.95 10.38 0.86
C THR A 27 -12.20 9.96 0.10
N ASP A 28 -13.27 10.76 0.15
CA ASP A 28 -14.54 10.43 -0.52
C ASP A 28 -14.49 10.64 -2.05
N ASN A 29 -13.69 11.62 -2.49
CA ASN A 29 -13.56 11.95 -3.90
C ASN A 29 -12.40 11.20 -4.54
N HIS A 30 -12.70 10.35 -5.51
CA HIS A 30 -11.70 9.61 -6.28
C HIS A 30 -11.67 10.05 -7.75
N SER A 31 -10.48 10.37 -8.27
CA SER A 31 -10.31 10.65 -9.70
C SER A 31 -10.44 9.38 -10.56
N ASN A 32 -10.21 8.21 -9.96
CA ASN A 32 -10.44 6.93 -10.61
C ASN A 32 -11.93 6.60 -10.63
N LYS A 33 -12.52 6.62 -11.84
CA LYS A 33 -13.95 6.36 -12.07
C LYS A 33 -14.34 4.88 -11.90
N ASP A 34 -13.36 3.99 -11.80
CA ASP A 34 -13.59 2.55 -11.63
C ASP A 34 -13.77 2.14 -10.14
N ILE A 35 -13.57 3.08 -9.20
CA ILE A 35 -13.84 2.83 -7.78
C ILE A 35 -15.33 2.98 -7.52
N ASP A 36 -15.98 1.87 -7.17
CA ASP A 36 -17.33 1.86 -6.63
C ASP A 36 -17.27 2.12 -5.11
N VAL A 37 -17.54 3.36 -4.69
CA VAL A 37 -17.46 3.80 -3.29
C VAL A 37 -18.42 2.99 -2.41
N GLU A 38 -19.59 2.64 -2.93
CA GLU A 38 -20.60 1.84 -2.23
C GLU A 38 -20.09 0.44 -1.90
N ARG A 39 -19.03 -0.04 -2.56
CA ARG A 39 -18.40 -1.35 -2.26
C ARG A 39 -17.18 -1.23 -1.36
N SER A 40 -16.74 -0.03 -0.98
CA SER A 40 -15.50 0.15 -0.20
C SER A 40 -15.54 -0.54 1.16
N TYR A 41 -16.73 -0.70 1.75
CA TYR A 41 -16.92 -1.42 3.02
C TYR A 41 -16.58 -2.92 2.93
N LEU A 42 -16.50 -3.48 1.72
CA LEU A 42 -16.12 -4.87 1.49
C LEU A 42 -14.60 -5.09 1.49
N ASN A 43 -13.81 -4.00 1.39
CA ASN A 43 -12.36 -4.09 1.45
C ASN A 43 -11.92 -4.46 2.88
N TYR A 44 -10.81 -5.17 2.99
CA TYR A 44 -10.26 -5.60 4.27
C TYR A 44 -8.74 -5.51 4.28
N ASP A 45 -8.18 -5.23 5.46
CA ASP A 45 -6.75 -5.31 5.73
C ASP A 45 -6.45 -6.64 6.45
N LEU A 46 -5.57 -7.45 5.85
CA LEU A 46 -5.18 -8.75 6.40
C LEU A 46 -4.36 -8.65 7.70
N VAL A 47 -3.66 -7.53 7.90
CA VAL A 47 -2.68 -7.36 8.97
C VAL A 47 -3.12 -6.30 9.97
N ASN A 48 -3.87 -5.28 9.50
CA ASN A 48 -4.45 -4.19 10.30
C ASN A 48 -3.46 -3.58 11.31
N ARG A 49 -2.26 -3.22 10.83
CA ARG A 49 -1.15 -2.75 11.67
C ARG A 49 -0.81 -1.27 11.53
N THR A 50 -1.25 -0.63 10.46
CA THR A 50 -0.81 0.73 10.12
C THR A 50 -2.01 1.61 9.89
N GLU A 51 -2.12 2.67 10.67
CA GLU A 51 -3.11 3.72 10.46
C GLU A 51 -2.56 4.79 9.51
N ASN A 52 -1.27 5.10 9.61
CA ASN A 52 -0.60 6.03 8.74
C ASN A 52 0.69 5.41 8.22
N TYR A 53 0.69 5.01 6.95
CA TYR A 53 1.80 4.27 6.37
C TYR A 53 3.13 5.00 6.53
N LYS A 54 3.17 6.31 6.28
CA LYS A 54 4.43 7.07 6.40
C LYS A 54 4.95 7.05 7.83
N ARG A 55 4.14 7.47 8.79
CA ARG A 55 4.54 7.56 10.20
C ARG A 55 4.94 6.19 10.73
N ASP A 56 4.10 5.20 10.53
CA ASP A 56 4.24 3.90 11.20
C ASP A 56 5.43 3.10 10.61
N ILE A 57 5.67 3.19 9.29
CA ILE A 57 6.84 2.57 8.63
C ILE A 57 8.13 3.27 9.03
N GLU A 58 8.17 4.61 8.99
CA GLU A 58 9.36 5.36 9.38
C GLU A 58 9.71 5.13 10.86
N GLN A 59 8.70 5.05 11.73
CA GLN A 59 8.88 4.71 13.15
C GLN A 59 9.44 3.31 13.32
N PHE A 60 8.84 2.29 12.68
CA PHE A 60 9.33 0.91 12.74
C PHE A 60 10.80 0.80 12.30
N ILE A 61 11.17 1.45 11.20
CA ILE A 61 12.57 1.43 10.71
C ILE A 61 13.50 2.11 11.72
N ASN A 62 13.10 3.25 12.29
CA ASN A 62 13.94 3.98 13.25
C ASN A 62 14.14 3.21 14.56
N ASP A 63 13.12 2.50 15.03
CA ASP A 63 13.18 1.71 16.26
C ASP A 63 14.03 0.44 16.11
N ASN A 64 14.13 -0.10 14.89
CA ASN A 64 14.75 -1.42 14.64
C ASN A 64 16.08 -1.35 13.88
N LYS A 65 16.48 -0.20 13.34
CA LYS A 65 17.76 -0.07 12.62
C LYS A 65 18.94 -0.21 13.58
N SER A 66 19.94 -1.02 13.19
CA SER A 66 21.17 -1.21 13.97
C SER A 66 22.09 0.02 13.97
N SER A 67 21.96 0.90 12.99
CA SER A 67 22.79 2.10 12.84
C SER A 67 22.12 3.31 13.46
N SER A 68 22.89 4.13 14.19
CA SER A 68 22.43 5.43 14.69
C SER A 68 22.19 6.46 13.56
N ARG A 69 22.83 6.30 12.40
CA ARG A 69 22.65 7.19 11.23
C ARG A 69 21.18 7.26 10.78
N ALA A 70 20.77 8.45 10.33
CA ALA A 70 19.44 8.67 9.76
C ALA A 70 19.24 7.86 8.46
N VAL A 71 17.99 7.47 8.20
CA VAL A 71 17.60 6.86 6.92
C VAL A 71 17.77 7.91 5.82
N ARG A 72 18.37 7.53 4.68
CA ARG A 72 18.57 8.46 3.56
C ARG A 72 17.23 8.90 3.00
N LYS A 73 17.11 10.19 2.63
CA LYS A 73 15.88 10.78 2.07
C LYS A 73 15.35 10.09 0.81
N ASP A 74 16.24 9.44 0.05
CA ASP A 74 15.93 8.76 -1.20
C ASP A 74 15.79 7.23 -1.04
N ALA A 75 15.85 6.73 0.19
CA ALA A 75 15.68 5.32 0.50
C ALA A 75 14.31 4.81 0.03
N VAL A 76 14.32 3.60 -0.51
CA VAL A 76 13.10 2.80 -0.69
C VAL A 76 12.74 2.26 0.68
N LEU A 77 11.61 2.68 1.24
CA LEU A 77 11.17 2.30 2.57
C LEU A 77 10.38 0.98 2.54
N ILE A 78 9.58 0.76 1.49
CA ILE A 78 8.89 -0.51 1.23
C ILE A 78 8.89 -0.83 -0.27
N ASN A 79 8.67 -2.11 -0.58
CA ASN A 79 8.27 -2.55 -1.92
C ASN A 79 6.79 -2.94 -1.84
N GLU A 80 5.90 -2.16 -2.44
CA GLU A 80 4.47 -2.50 -2.53
C GLU A 80 4.31 -3.56 -3.62
N TRP A 81 3.58 -4.64 -3.32
CA TRP A 81 3.26 -5.69 -4.27
C TRP A 81 1.77 -5.69 -4.59
N ILE A 82 1.45 -5.67 -5.88
CA ILE A 82 0.11 -6.00 -6.36
C ILE A 82 0.07 -7.50 -6.65
N ILE A 83 -0.83 -8.19 -5.95
CA ILE A 83 -1.09 -9.62 -6.10
C ILE A 83 -2.52 -9.78 -6.61
N THR A 84 -2.67 -10.25 -7.85
CA THR A 84 -3.98 -10.41 -8.49
C THR A 84 -3.92 -11.44 -9.64
N SER A 85 -5.01 -11.58 -10.38
CA SER A 85 -5.17 -12.38 -11.61
C SER A 85 -6.15 -11.68 -12.55
N ASP A 86 -6.50 -12.30 -13.67
CA ASP A 86 -7.59 -11.87 -14.53
C ASP A 86 -8.99 -12.07 -13.90
N ASN A 87 -10.00 -11.40 -14.46
CA ASN A 87 -11.38 -11.46 -13.97
C ASN A 87 -11.99 -12.87 -13.98
N PRO A 88 -11.77 -13.73 -15.01
CA PRO A 88 -12.25 -15.11 -14.99
C PRO A 88 -11.80 -15.93 -13.77
N PHE A 89 -10.57 -15.72 -13.27
CA PHE A 89 -10.07 -16.43 -12.07
C PHE A 89 -10.91 -16.15 -10.83
N PHE A 90 -11.37 -14.91 -10.63
CA PHE A 90 -12.15 -14.51 -9.44
C PHE A 90 -13.66 -14.77 -9.57
N LYS A 91 -14.13 -15.16 -10.75
CA LYS A 91 -15.53 -15.51 -11.00
C LYS A 91 -15.79 -17.02 -11.01
N ALA A 92 -14.73 -17.81 -10.94
CA ALA A 92 -14.77 -19.27 -10.88
C ALA A 92 -15.25 -19.78 -9.52
#